data_AF-A0A8S0XFZ5-F1
#
_entry.id   AF-A0A8S0XFZ5-F1
#
_cell.length_a   1.000
_cell.length_b   1.000
_cell.length_c   1.000
_cell.angle_alpha   90.00
_cell.angle_beta   90.00
_cell.angle_gamma   90.00
#
_symmetry.space_group_name_H-M   'P 1'
#
loop_
_entity.id
_entity.type
_entity.pdbx_description
1 polymer ?
#
loop_
_entity_poly.entity_id
_entity_poly.type
_entity_poly.pdbx_seq_one_letter_code
_entity_poly.pdbx_strand_id
1 'polypeptide(L)'
;MGGLLRDDQGGIDWDRLIVPFTNKAREVKAWCGAMAFLRNADLPACEQGCNSLIAGASTLYTQLIAQLQKKSTGESLSLTGHCYRVNGCLSELSERKILGGNQHALPAELFPDAIAYVALGHLHLAQQVGANEHIRYSGSPIPLAFDEAGYPHQIVQVDIKAGRPARRNFRR
;
A
#
# COMPACT_ATOMS: atom_id res chain seq x y z
N MET A 1 17.83 -6.50 4.24
CA MET A 1 17.35 -5.22 4.81
C MET A 1 16.42 -4.59 3.78
N GLY A 2 15.11 -4.57 4.05
CA GLY A 2 14.05 -4.22 3.07
C GLY A 2 14.02 -2.74 2.68
N GLY A 3 14.71 -2.40 1.59
CA GLY A 3 14.58 -1.16 0.82
C GLY A 3 14.33 -1.52 -0.65
N LEU A 4 14.18 -0.51 -1.52
CA LEU A 4 13.96 -0.77 -2.94
C LEU A 4 15.22 -1.40 -3.55
N LEU A 5 15.04 -2.56 -4.17
CA LEU A 5 16.13 -3.27 -4.83
C LEU A 5 16.55 -2.51 -6.08
N ARG A 6 17.85 -2.52 -6.34
CA ARG A 6 18.44 -1.86 -7.50
C ARG A 6 18.82 -2.89 -8.55
N ASP A 7 18.64 -2.53 -9.81
CA ASP A 7 19.13 -3.30 -10.94
C ASP A 7 20.64 -3.09 -11.15
N ASP A 8 21.22 -3.79 -12.12
CA ASP A 8 22.64 -3.71 -12.45
C ASP A 8 23.07 -2.31 -12.97
N GLN A 9 22.12 -1.44 -13.31
CA GLN A 9 22.36 -0.05 -13.73
C GLN A 9 22.14 0.95 -12.58
N GLY A 10 21.85 0.48 -11.37
CA GLY A 10 21.55 1.33 -10.21
C GLY A 10 20.15 1.94 -10.22
N GLY A 11 19.31 1.59 -11.21
CA GLY A 11 17.89 1.90 -11.27
C GLY A 11 17.07 1.06 -10.28
N ILE A 12 15.77 1.33 -10.15
CA ILE A 12 14.88 0.48 -9.33
C ILE A 12 14.53 -0.78 -10.13
N ASP A 13 14.71 -1.94 -9.52
CA ASP A 13 14.28 -3.22 -10.08
C ASP A 13 12.74 -3.37 -9.94
N TRP A 14 12.02 -2.88 -10.94
CA TRP A 14 10.56 -2.93 -10.98
C TRP A 14 9.99 -4.33 -11.12
N ASP A 15 10.70 -5.24 -11.80
CA ASP A 15 10.21 -6.60 -12.01
C ASP A 15 10.10 -7.37 -10.68
N ARG A 16 10.95 -7.04 -9.69
CA ARG A 16 10.80 -7.58 -8.32
C ARG A 16 9.64 -7.00 -7.52
N LEU A 17 9.15 -5.83 -7.89
CA LEU A 17 8.00 -5.19 -7.26
C LEU A 17 6.69 -5.61 -7.91
N ILE A 18 6.72 -6.28 -9.07
CA ILE A 18 5.54 -6.72 -9.80
C ILE A 18 5.35 -8.22 -9.61
N VAL A 19 4.34 -8.58 -8.83
CA VAL A 19 4.05 -9.97 -8.47
C VAL A 19 2.80 -10.45 -9.20
N PRO A 20 2.87 -11.53 -10.00
CA PRO A 20 1.69 -12.12 -10.62
C PRO A 20 0.88 -12.92 -9.61
N PHE A 21 -0.44 -12.70 -9.59
CA PHE A 21 -1.38 -13.60 -8.93
C PHE A 21 -1.92 -14.59 -9.95
N THR A 22 -1.60 -15.86 -9.74
CA THR A 22 -1.94 -16.94 -10.67
C THR A 22 -3.02 -17.85 -10.10
N ASN A 23 -3.80 -18.47 -10.98
CA ASN A 23 -4.69 -19.57 -10.60
C ASN A 23 -3.91 -20.89 -10.46
N LYS A 24 -4.63 -21.98 -10.15
CA LYS A 24 -4.02 -23.33 -10.04
C LYS A 24 -3.35 -23.81 -11.33
N ALA A 25 -3.74 -23.28 -12.50
CA ALA A 25 -3.14 -23.57 -13.80
C ALA A 25 -1.96 -22.64 -14.15
N ARG A 26 -1.50 -21.80 -13.21
CA ARG A 26 -0.45 -20.78 -13.39
C ARG A 26 -0.78 -19.67 -14.39
N GLU A 27 -2.05 -19.49 -14.75
CA GLU A 27 -2.50 -18.36 -15.55
C GLU A 27 -2.58 -17.11 -14.66
N VAL A 28 -2.01 -16.00 -15.11
CA VAL A 28 -2.10 -14.72 -14.41
C VAL A 28 -3.55 -14.22 -14.47
N LYS A 29 -4.11 -13.86 -13.31
CA LYS A 29 -5.47 -13.30 -13.17
C LYS A 29 -5.48 -11.90 -12.58
N ALA A 30 -4.39 -11.50 -11.93
CA ALA A 30 -4.16 -10.17 -11.41
C ALA A 30 -2.67 -9.90 -11.27
N TRP A 31 -2.30 -8.63 -11.20
CA TRP A 31 -0.96 -8.17 -10.88
C TRP A 31 -0.97 -7.39 -9.57
N CYS A 32 0.08 -7.56 -8.76
CA CYS A 32 0.27 -6.82 -7.53
C CYS A 32 1.57 -6.02 -7.59
N GLY A 33 1.47 -4.70 -7.44
CA GLY A 33 2.61 -3.85 -7.16
C GLY A 33 2.92 -3.88 -5.67
N ALA A 34 3.95 -4.63 -5.31
CA ALA A 34 4.35 -4.87 -3.93
C ALA A 34 5.29 -3.76 -3.42
N MET A 35 4.75 -2.57 -3.12
CA MET A 35 5.56 -1.51 -2.51
C MET A 35 5.77 -1.81 -1.03
N ALA A 36 7.04 -1.93 -0.65
CA ALA A 36 7.47 -2.07 0.74
C ALA A 36 7.49 -0.70 1.46
N PHE A 37 7.93 -0.70 2.71
CA PHE A 37 8.23 0.53 3.44
C PHE A 37 9.36 1.31 2.74
N LEU A 38 9.10 2.57 2.39
CA LEU A 38 10.05 3.45 1.71
C LEU A 38 10.89 4.20 2.74
N ARG A 39 12.21 4.02 2.69
CA ARG A 39 13.16 4.76 3.51
C ARG A 39 13.51 6.08 2.83
N ASN A 40 14.00 7.06 3.58
CA ASN A 40 14.47 8.32 2.99
C ASN A 40 15.53 8.12 1.89
N ALA A 41 16.38 7.09 2.01
CA ALA A 41 17.38 6.76 0.99
C ALA A 41 16.79 6.12 -0.29
N ASP A 42 15.56 5.62 -0.24
CA ASP A 42 14.88 5.05 -1.40
C ASP A 42 14.19 6.14 -2.24
N LEU A 43 13.95 7.31 -1.65
CA LEU A 43 13.17 8.37 -2.26
C LEU A 43 13.98 9.18 -3.28
N PRO A 44 13.38 9.52 -4.42
CA PRO A 44 13.95 10.49 -5.34
C PRO A 44 14.23 11.83 -4.65
N ALA A 45 15.27 12.53 -5.10
CA ALA A 45 15.50 13.91 -4.70
C ALA A 45 14.28 14.77 -5.09
N CYS A 46 13.92 15.70 -4.22
CA CYS A 46 12.83 16.63 -4.46
C CYS A 46 13.35 18.07 -4.35
N GLU A 47 12.71 18.99 -5.07
CA GLU A 47 13.06 20.40 -5.08
C GLU A 47 12.97 21.03 -3.68
N GLN A 48 13.76 22.10 -3.45
CA GLN A 48 13.79 22.77 -2.16
C GLN A 48 12.39 23.32 -1.79
N GLY A 49 11.89 22.96 -0.61
CA GLY A 49 10.61 23.42 -0.07
C GLY A 49 9.44 22.44 -0.16
N CYS A 50 9.60 21.30 -0.87
CA CYS A 50 8.59 20.24 -0.87
C CYS A 50 8.73 19.31 0.36
N ASN A 51 7.66 18.61 0.74
CA ASN A 51 7.79 17.45 1.62
C ASN A 51 8.37 16.28 0.81
N SER A 52 9.69 16.08 0.90
CA SER A 52 10.44 15.09 0.12
C SER A 52 9.88 13.67 0.26
N LEU A 53 9.30 13.34 1.41
CA LEU A 53 8.69 12.03 1.64
C LEU A 53 7.45 11.82 0.76
N ILE A 54 6.51 12.77 0.79
CA ILE A 54 5.25 12.65 0.04
C ILE A 54 5.51 12.73 -1.46
N ALA A 55 6.35 13.68 -1.89
CA ALA A 55 6.67 13.85 -3.31
C ALA A 55 7.44 12.64 -3.87
N GLY A 56 8.44 12.18 -3.13
CA GLY A 56 9.23 11.00 -3.51
C GLY A 56 8.39 9.74 -3.57
N ALA A 57 7.59 9.46 -2.54
CA ALA A 57 6.71 8.31 -2.52
C ALA A 57 5.65 8.37 -3.63
N SER A 58 5.02 9.54 -3.85
CA SER A 58 4.06 9.73 -4.95
C SER A 58 4.68 9.42 -6.30
N THR A 59 5.93 9.84 -6.51
CA THR A 59 6.69 9.55 -7.75
C THR A 59 6.89 8.04 -7.92
N LEU A 60 7.31 7.35 -6.86
CA LEU A 60 7.56 5.91 -6.90
C LEU A 60 6.30 5.09 -7.14
N TYR A 61 5.19 5.41 -6.48
CA TYR A 61 3.90 4.76 -6.72
C TYR A 61 3.40 5.03 -8.14
N THR A 62 3.53 6.26 -8.65
CA THR A 62 3.16 6.59 -10.03
C THR A 62 3.95 5.75 -11.04
N GLN A 63 5.27 5.62 -10.82
CA GLN A 63 6.13 4.79 -11.66
C GLN A 63 5.75 3.31 -11.58
N LEU A 64 5.53 2.78 -10.38
CA LEU A 64 5.10 1.39 -10.19
C LEU A 64 3.76 1.10 -10.88
N ILE A 65 2.78 1.99 -10.74
CA ILE A 65 1.47 1.87 -11.40
C ILE A 65 1.64 1.85 -12.91
N ALA A 66 2.49 2.71 -13.46
CA ALA A 66 2.78 2.71 -14.90
C ALA A 66 3.42 1.39 -15.37
N GLN A 67 4.31 0.79 -14.57
CA GLN A 67 4.89 -0.52 -14.91
C GLN A 67 3.86 -1.65 -14.83
N LEU A 68 2.96 -1.63 -13.85
CA LEU A 68 1.84 -2.56 -13.75
C LEU A 68 0.90 -2.47 -14.96
N GLN A 69 0.57 -1.25 -15.38
CA GLN A 69 -0.28 -1.01 -16.54
C GLN A 69 0.36 -1.52 -17.84
N LYS A 70 1.68 -1.43 -17.97
CA LYS A 70 2.42 -2.00 -19.11
C LYS A 70 2.44 -3.54 -19.10
N LYS A 71 2.44 -4.17 -17.92
CA LYS A 71 2.44 -5.63 -17.76
C LYS A 71 1.05 -6.25 -17.92
N SER A 72 -0.01 -5.53 -17.54
CA SER A 72 -1.39 -6.01 -17.67
C SER A 72 -1.90 -5.91 -19.10
N THR A 73 -2.61 -6.94 -19.54
CA THR A 73 -3.34 -6.99 -20.81
C THR A 73 -4.86 -6.98 -20.62
N GLY A 74 -5.31 -6.70 -19.40
CA GLY A 74 -6.72 -6.72 -18.99
C GLY A 74 -6.96 -7.35 -17.63
N GLU A 75 -5.93 -7.87 -16.98
CA GLU A 75 -5.99 -8.39 -15.61
C GLU A 75 -6.17 -7.27 -14.58
N SER A 76 -6.79 -7.60 -13.44
CA SER A 76 -6.96 -6.65 -12.34
C SER A 76 -5.63 -6.25 -11.71
N LEU A 77 -5.53 -5.00 -11.28
CA LEU A 77 -4.35 -4.46 -10.61
C LEU A 77 -4.61 -4.31 -9.11
N SER A 78 -3.61 -4.62 -8.30
CA SER A 78 -3.62 -4.38 -6.86
C SER A 78 -2.29 -3.77 -6.41
N LEU A 79 -2.29 -3.10 -5.27
CA LEU A 79 -1.10 -2.51 -4.67
C LEU A 79 -1.00 -2.92 -3.21
N THR A 80 0.23 -3.07 -2.73
CA THR A 80 0.52 -3.00 -1.30
C THR A 80 1.24 -1.70 -1.00
N GLY A 81 1.15 -1.25 0.25
CA GLY A 81 1.92 -0.13 0.74
C GLY A 81 2.12 -0.19 2.24
N HIS A 82 3.27 0.27 2.72
CA HIS A 82 3.51 0.46 4.14
C HIS A 82 3.76 1.93 4.41
N CYS A 83 2.70 2.71 4.62
CA CYS A 83 2.74 4.16 4.79
C CYS A 83 1.61 4.66 5.70
N TYR A 84 1.73 5.89 6.20
CA TYR A 84 0.69 6.59 6.97
C TYR A 84 -0.37 7.24 6.05
N ARG A 85 -1.58 7.54 6.56
CA ARG A 85 -2.58 8.37 5.89
C ARG A 85 -3.38 9.29 6.86
N VAL A 86 -3.80 10.46 6.38
CA VAL A 86 -4.66 11.43 7.07
C VAL A 86 -6.04 10.80 7.34
N ASN A 87 -6.60 11.12 8.51
CA ASN A 87 -7.90 10.66 9.03
C ASN A 87 -7.98 9.19 9.43
N GLY A 88 -6.83 8.55 9.68
CA GLY A 88 -6.83 7.32 10.46
C GLY A 88 -7.03 7.63 11.94
N CYS A 89 -7.93 6.92 12.63
CA CYS A 89 -7.92 6.92 14.09
C CYS A 89 -6.64 6.18 14.54
N LEU A 90 -5.83 6.82 15.38
CA LEU A 90 -4.56 6.30 15.87
C LEU A 90 -4.69 5.79 17.30
N SER A 91 -3.87 4.80 17.67
CA SER A 91 -3.60 4.47 19.07
C SER A 91 -2.52 5.43 19.58
N GLU A 92 -2.79 6.09 20.69
CA GLU A 92 -1.85 7.03 21.32
C GLU A 92 -0.62 6.34 21.94
N LEU A 93 -0.68 5.01 22.22
CA LEU A 93 0.33 4.30 23.02
C LEU A 93 1.11 3.20 22.25
N SER A 94 0.55 2.64 21.18
CA SER A 94 1.14 1.49 20.47
C SER A 94 1.82 1.85 19.16
N GLU A 95 1.22 2.79 18.44
CA GLU A 95 1.74 3.28 17.19
C GLU A 95 2.85 4.26 17.52
N ARG A 96 4.11 3.90 17.25
CA ARG A 96 5.22 4.83 17.44
C ARG A 96 4.94 6.08 16.60
N LYS A 97 4.57 7.18 17.27
CA LYS A 97 4.70 8.53 16.75
C LYS A 97 6.15 8.68 16.30
N ILE A 98 6.41 8.54 15.01
CA ILE A 98 7.62 9.12 14.43
C ILE A 98 7.40 10.62 14.55
N LEU A 99 7.89 11.16 15.67
CA LEU A 99 8.00 12.55 16.09
C LEU A 99 7.39 13.60 15.13
N GLY A 100 6.37 14.31 15.62
CA GLY A 100 6.08 15.68 15.16
C GLY A 100 4.97 15.87 14.13
N GLY A 101 3.73 15.56 14.50
CA GLY A 101 2.53 16.24 13.98
C GLY A 101 2.11 15.93 12.53
N ASN A 102 1.02 15.18 12.36
CA ASN A 102 0.10 15.21 11.20
C ASN A 102 0.67 15.20 9.76
N GLN A 103 1.95 14.90 9.55
CA GLN A 103 2.60 14.95 8.25
C GLN A 103 2.94 13.52 7.81
N HIS A 104 2.94 13.26 6.50
CA HIS A 104 3.32 11.99 5.84
C HIS A 104 2.19 11.02 5.46
N ALA A 105 1.00 11.54 5.22
CA ALA A 105 -0.06 10.79 4.59
C ALA A 105 0.05 10.81 3.06
N LEU A 106 0.02 9.65 2.39
CA LEU A 106 -0.16 9.64 0.94
C LEU A 106 -1.59 10.05 0.57
N PRO A 107 -1.77 10.97 -0.39
CA PRO A 107 -3.10 11.35 -0.88
C PRO A 107 -3.82 10.10 -1.43
N ALA A 108 -5.13 9.97 -1.21
CA ALA A 108 -5.86 8.82 -1.79
C ALA A 108 -5.88 8.89 -3.31
N GLU A 109 -5.80 10.11 -3.84
CA GLU A 109 -5.70 10.47 -5.25
C GLU A 109 -4.47 9.84 -5.92
N LEU A 110 -3.48 9.37 -5.14
CA LEU A 110 -2.34 8.61 -5.64
C LEU A 110 -2.75 7.24 -6.20
N PHE A 111 -3.88 6.69 -5.73
CA PHE A 111 -4.35 5.37 -6.11
C PHE A 111 -5.55 5.53 -7.06
N PRO A 112 -5.34 5.39 -8.39
CA PRO A 112 -6.41 5.59 -9.35
C PRO A 112 -7.43 4.44 -9.29
N ASP A 113 -8.66 4.70 -9.74
CA ASP A 113 -9.76 3.71 -9.78
C ASP A 113 -9.43 2.44 -10.60
N ALA A 114 -8.41 2.50 -11.46
CA ALA A 114 -7.88 1.34 -12.18
C ALA A 114 -7.25 0.30 -11.24
N ILE A 115 -6.89 0.67 -10.01
CA ILE A 115 -6.40 -0.24 -8.99
C ILE A 115 -7.59 -0.83 -8.24
N ALA A 116 -7.80 -2.13 -8.41
CA ALA A 116 -8.94 -2.84 -7.81
C ALA A 116 -8.87 -2.90 -6.28
N TYR A 117 -7.66 -2.92 -5.71
CA TYR A 117 -7.47 -2.95 -4.25
C TYR A 117 -6.08 -2.45 -3.83
N VAL A 118 -6.02 -1.72 -2.73
CA VAL A 118 -4.79 -1.24 -2.09
C VAL A 118 -4.75 -1.73 -0.63
N ALA A 119 -3.80 -2.63 -0.36
CA ALA A 119 -3.53 -3.18 0.96
C ALA A 119 -2.47 -2.35 1.68
N LEU A 120 -2.88 -1.55 2.65
CA LEU A 120 -1.98 -0.74 3.48
C LEU A 120 -1.65 -1.45 4.80
N GLY A 121 -0.38 -1.40 5.19
CA GLY A 121 0.11 -1.76 6.52
C GLY A 121 0.61 -0.53 7.28
N HIS A 122 0.97 -0.73 8.55
CA HIS A 122 1.49 0.24 9.54
C HIS A 122 0.54 0.46 10.71
N LEU A 123 -0.72 0.80 10.42
CA LEU A 123 -1.72 1.10 11.44
C LEU A 123 -2.29 -0.20 12.02
N HIS A 124 -2.45 -0.23 13.33
CA HIS A 124 -2.99 -1.38 14.05
C HIS A 124 -4.52 -1.35 14.09
N LEU A 125 -5.12 -0.16 13.96
CA LEU A 125 -6.55 -0.03 13.76
C LEU A 125 -6.92 -0.35 12.30
N ALA A 126 -7.77 -1.35 12.12
CA ALA A 126 -8.34 -1.66 10.81
C ALA A 126 -9.33 -0.59 10.37
N GLN A 127 -9.09 0.04 9.22
CA GLN A 127 -9.87 1.18 8.75
C GLN A 127 -9.70 1.42 7.26
N GLN A 128 -10.67 2.13 6.68
CA GLN A 128 -10.62 2.55 5.29
C GLN A 128 -10.04 3.94 5.13
N VAL A 129 -9.59 4.22 3.92
CA VAL A 129 -8.94 5.45 3.55
C VAL A 129 -9.95 6.40 2.91
N GLY A 130 -10.49 7.34 3.71
CA GLY A 130 -11.47 8.32 3.24
C GLY A 130 -12.78 7.64 2.83
N ALA A 131 -13.33 8.01 1.68
CA ALA A 131 -14.52 7.38 1.10
C ALA A 131 -14.18 6.15 0.22
N ASN A 132 -12.90 5.76 0.11
CA ASN A 132 -12.46 4.72 -0.81
C ASN A 132 -12.45 3.35 -0.12
N GLU A 133 -13.47 2.52 -0.41
CA GLU A 133 -13.57 1.19 0.20
C GLU A 133 -12.45 0.23 -0.21
N HIS A 134 -11.84 0.47 -1.37
CA HIS A 134 -10.79 -0.37 -1.96
C HIS A 134 -9.39 -0.05 -1.43
N ILE A 135 -9.22 0.98 -0.60
CA ILE A 135 -7.94 1.36 0.01
C ILE A 135 -8.06 1.23 1.53
N ARG A 136 -7.28 0.34 2.15
CA ARG A 136 -7.51 -0.02 3.55
C ARG A 136 -6.27 -0.41 4.31
N TYR A 137 -6.29 -0.08 5.60
CA TYR A 137 -5.47 -0.75 6.61
C TYR A 137 -6.21 -1.98 7.13
N SER A 138 -5.56 -3.14 7.11
CA SER A 138 -6.13 -4.37 7.70
C SER A 138 -6.12 -4.35 9.23
N GLY A 139 -5.31 -3.47 9.83
CA GLY A 139 -5.03 -3.50 11.26
C GLY A 139 -4.08 -4.64 11.64
N SER A 140 -3.77 -4.71 12.93
CA SER A 140 -3.06 -5.83 13.54
C SER A 140 -4.03 -7.02 13.72
N PRO A 141 -3.57 -8.27 13.53
CA PRO A 141 -4.41 -9.45 13.72
C PRO A 141 -4.67 -9.77 15.20
N ILE A 142 -3.90 -9.17 16.11
CA ILE A 142 -3.99 -9.30 17.56
C ILE A 142 -3.65 -7.95 18.22
N PRO A 143 -4.08 -7.70 19.47
CA PRO A 143 -3.67 -6.52 20.22
C PRO A 143 -2.15 -6.49 20.42
N LEU A 144 -1.51 -5.38 20.04
CA LEU A 144 -0.08 -5.15 20.23
C LEU A 144 0.20 -4.21 21.42
N ALA A 145 -0.83 -3.54 21.95
CA ALA A 145 -0.81 -2.79 23.20
C ALA A 145 -2.16 -2.89 23.94
N PHE A 146 -2.17 -2.49 25.22
CA PHE A 146 -3.35 -2.60 26.08
C PHE A 146 -4.55 -1.78 25.61
N ASP A 147 -4.30 -0.62 25.00
CA ASP A 147 -5.33 0.27 24.47
C ASP A 147 -5.93 -0.22 23.14
N GLU A 148 -5.34 -1.24 22.51
CA GLU A 148 -5.86 -1.88 21.30
C GLU A 148 -6.90 -2.97 21.59
N ALA A 149 -7.20 -3.29 22.85
CA ALA A 149 -8.12 -4.37 23.20
C ALA A 149 -9.51 -4.25 22.54
N GLY A 150 -9.94 -3.02 22.22
CA GLY A 150 -11.20 -2.73 21.52
C GLY A 150 -11.08 -2.65 20.00
N TYR A 151 -9.90 -2.84 19.41
CA TYR A 151 -9.72 -2.73 17.97
C TYR A 151 -10.38 -3.91 17.24
N PRO A 152 -10.94 -3.68 16.04
CA PRO A 152 -11.45 -4.71 15.16
C PRO A 152 -10.29 -5.49 14.51
N HIS A 153 -9.57 -6.28 15.32
CA HIS A 153 -8.53 -7.19 14.86
C HIS A 153 -9.11 -8.19 13.87
N GLN A 154 -8.49 -8.30 12.69
CA GLN A 154 -9.07 -9.06 11.60
C GLN A 154 -8.03 -9.46 10.56
N ILE A 155 -8.43 -10.41 9.72
CA ILE A 155 -7.78 -10.68 8.44
C ILE A 155 -8.79 -10.31 7.35
N VAL A 156 -8.35 -9.50 6.38
CA VAL A 156 -9.20 -9.09 5.26
C VAL A 156 -8.99 -10.05 4.10
N GLN A 157 -10.01 -10.85 3.77
CA GLN A 157 -10.03 -11.61 2.52
C GLN A 157 -10.65 -10.74 1.42
N VAL A 158 -9.92 -10.60 0.31
CA VAL A 158 -10.35 -9.82 -0.85
C VAL A 158 -10.46 -10.75 -2.06
N ASP A 159 -11.63 -10.77 -2.67
CA ASP A 159 -11.90 -11.47 -3.91
C ASP A 159 -11.79 -10.47 -5.07
N ILE A 160 -10.76 -10.65 -5.90
CA ILE A 160 -10.52 -9.82 -7.08
C ILE A 160 -10.96 -10.58 -8.33
N LYS A 161 -11.73 -9.93 -9.20
CA LYS A 161 -12.16 -10.48 -10.50
C LYS A 161 -11.81 -9.50 -11.60
N ALA A 162 -11.27 -10.01 -12.71
CA ALA A 162 -10.98 -9.21 -13.90
C ALA A 162 -12.23 -8.43 -14.34
N GLY A 163 -12.04 -7.13 -14.62
CA GLY A 163 -13.11 -6.23 -15.05
C GLY A 163 -14.17 -5.89 -13.98
N ARG A 164 -13.94 -6.20 -12.69
CA ARG A 164 -14.85 -5.82 -11.60
C ARG A 164 -14.09 -5.22 -10.41
N PRO A 165 -14.70 -4.31 -9.65
CA PRO A 165 -14.16 -3.86 -8.36
C PRO A 165 -13.95 -5.06 -7.42
N ALA A 166 -12.91 -4.99 -6.59
CA ALA A 166 -12.64 -6.02 -5.59
C ALA A 166 -13.81 -6.14 -4.60
N ARG A 167 -14.21 -7.37 -4.27
CA ARG A 167 -15.24 -7.66 -3.26
C ARG A 167 -14.59 -8.17 -1.99
N ARG A 168 -15.12 -7.75 -0.84
CA ARG A 168 -14.56 -8.09 0.47
C ARG A 168 -15.38 -9.17 1.16
N ASN A 169 -14.69 -10.16 1.71
CA ASN A 169 -15.24 -11.07 2.71
C ASN A 169 -14.47 -10.88 4.00
N PHE A 170 -15.15 -10.53 5.08
CA PHE A 170 -14.53 -10.50 6.40
C PHE A 170 -14.52 -11.91 6.97
N ARG A 171 -13.34 -12.40 7.37
CA ARG A 171 -13.24 -13.56 8.24
C ARG A 171 -12.79 -13.05 9.60
N ARG A 172 -13.66 -13.20 10.60
CA ARG A 172 -13.32 -13.00 12.01
C ARG A 172 -12.72 -14.29 12.55
#